data_AF-A0A529LBT9-F1
#
_entry.id   AF-A0A529LBT9-F1
#
_cell.length_a   1.000
_cell.length_b   1.000
_cell.length_c   1.000
_cell.angle_alpha   90.00
_cell.angle_beta   90.00
_cell.angle_gamma   90.00
#
_symmetry.space_group_name_H-M   'P 1'
#
loop_
_entity.id
_entity.type
_entity.pdbx_description
1 polymer ?
#
loop_
_entity_poly.entity_id
_entity_poly.type
_entity_poly.pdbx_seq_one_letter_code
_entity_poly.pdbx_strand_id
1 'polypeptide(L)'
;LDRLLACRLPKPGRAGLAPMLGRDGRLKGDLTVFNWGGGSYWLMGSYYLREFHMRWFESHAAEGVTVDDLSDTMSGFLLTGPNARKILERTTHQDVSGAALPFMACGTFDIGMVQARVARLSISGELGFEISCPVTMHATLRETLLAAGEDLGLAEIGYYALNALRLEKSFGIWSREFTQGYTPGQTGLDRFIAFGKSGFIGREA
;
A
#
# COMPACT_ATOMS: atom_id res chain seq x y z
N LEU A 1 4.20 -16.19 -0.51
CA LEU A 1 4.54 -14.79 -0.88
C LEU A 1 5.94 -14.64 -1.49
N ASP A 2 7.00 -15.17 -0.87
CA ASP A 2 8.36 -14.93 -1.36
C ASP A 2 8.59 -15.44 -2.80
N ARG A 3 7.92 -16.51 -3.23
CA ARG A 3 7.93 -16.95 -4.64
C ARG A 3 7.11 -16.06 -5.60
N LEU A 4 6.10 -15.35 -5.12
CA LEU A 4 5.17 -14.57 -5.96
C LEU A 4 5.63 -13.13 -6.17
N LEU A 5 6.18 -12.51 -5.12
CA LEU A 5 6.64 -11.13 -5.16
C LEU A 5 8.13 -11.11 -5.53
N ALA A 6 8.50 -10.30 -6.51
CA ALA A 6 9.87 -10.16 -6.98
C ALA A 6 10.75 -9.34 -6.01
N CYS A 7 10.17 -8.63 -5.05
CA CYS A 7 10.89 -7.87 -4.03
C CYS A 7 11.42 -8.75 -2.88
N ARG A 8 12.22 -8.15 -1.98
CA ARG A 8 12.48 -8.73 -0.66
C ARG A 8 11.26 -8.49 0.22
N LEU A 9 10.76 -9.52 0.90
CA LEU A 9 9.67 -9.34 1.84
C LEU A 9 10.08 -8.39 2.98
N PRO A 10 9.24 -7.41 3.33
CA PRO A 10 9.54 -6.52 4.44
C PRO A 10 9.53 -7.27 5.76
N LYS A 11 10.32 -6.77 6.73
CA LYS A 11 10.29 -7.24 8.13
C LYS A 11 8.93 -6.93 8.77
N PRO A 12 8.54 -7.59 9.87
CA PRO A 12 7.34 -7.21 10.62
C PRO A 12 7.28 -5.71 10.95
N GLY A 13 6.10 -5.11 10.79
CA GLY A 13 5.86 -3.68 10.98
C GLY A 13 6.38 -2.80 9.83
N ARG A 14 6.71 -3.40 8.68
CA ARG A 14 7.20 -2.69 7.50
C ARG A 14 6.39 -3.03 6.25
N ALA A 15 6.38 -2.08 5.33
CA ALA A 15 5.82 -2.21 3.99
C ALA A 15 6.92 -2.17 2.92
N GLY A 16 6.58 -2.57 1.70
CA GLY A 16 7.46 -2.48 0.54
C GLY A 16 6.67 -2.48 -0.76
N LEU A 17 7.20 -1.85 -1.82
CA LEU A 17 6.70 -2.14 -3.15
C LEU A 17 7.05 -3.58 -3.54
N ALA A 18 6.10 -4.24 -4.17
CA ALA A 18 6.13 -5.65 -4.48
C ALA A 18 5.64 -5.92 -5.91
N PRO A 19 6.50 -5.66 -6.91
CA PRO A 19 6.22 -6.10 -8.27
C PRO A 19 5.98 -7.61 -8.30
N MET A 20 4.94 -8.03 -9.00
CA MET A 20 4.70 -9.42 -9.38
C MET A 20 4.99 -9.61 -10.86
N LEU A 21 5.55 -10.74 -11.25
CA LEU A 21 5.90 -11.03 -12.64
C LEU A 21 5.25 -12.33 -13.13
N GLY A 22 5.00 -12.38 -14.42
CA GLY A 22 4.71 -13.60 -15.15
C GLY A 22 5.98 -14.40 -15.44
N ARG A 23 5.84 -15.65 -15.90
CA ARG A 23 6.99 -16.48 -16.30
C ARG A 23 7.77 -15.89 -17.47
N ASP A 24 7.15 -15.00 -18.24
CA ASP A 24 7.72 -14.23 -19.34
C ASP A 24 8.43 -12.94 -18.88
N GLY A 25 8.59 -12.74 -17.56
CA GLY A 25 9.27 -11.57 -16.98
C GLY A 25 8.44 -10.28 -17.02
N ARG A 26 7.20 -10.33 -17.53
CA ARG A 26 6.32 -9.15 -17.64
C ARG A 26 5.51 -8.93 -16.37
N LEU A 27 5.07 -7.69 -16.16
CA LEU A 27 4.34 -7.31 -14.96
C LEU A 27 3.01 -8.06 -14.82
N LYS A 28 2.74 -8.54 -13.61
CA LYS A 28 1.47 -9.10 -13.14
C LYS A 28 0.89 -8.33 -11.96
N GLY A 29 1.58 -7.30 -11.49
CA GLY A 29 1.06 -6.37 -10.48
C GLY A 29 2.14 -5.42 -9.98
N ASP A 30 1.73 -4.20 -9.62
CA ASP A 30 2.50 -3.13 -8.99
C ASP A 30 2.04 -2.96 -7.53
N LEU A 31 2.10 -4.04 -6.76
CA LEU A 31 1.49 -4.08 -5.43
C LEU A 31 2.35 -3.38 -4.37
N THR A 32 1.71 -3.03 -3.25
CA THR A 32 2.38 -2.79 -1.97
C THR A 32 2.13 -3.99 -1.06
N VAL A 33 3.20 -4.53 -0.47
CA VAL A 33 3.11 -5.56 0.57
C VAL A 33 3.30 -4.93 1.94
N PHE A 34 2.38 -5.22 2.87
CA PHE A 34 2.48 -4.85 4.28
C PHE A 34 2.71 -6.11 5.10
N ASN A 35 3.69 -6.11 6.00
CA ASN A 35 3.91 -7.20 6.95
C ASN A 35 3.44 -6.76 8.34
N TRP A 36 2.31 -7.30 8.79
CA TRP A 36 1.71 -6.95 10.08
C TRP A 36 2.29 -7.76 11.25
N GLY A 37 3.24 -8.66 10.99
CA GLY A 37 3.76 -9.61 11.96
C GLY A 37 2.88 -10.86 12.09
N GLY A 38 3.35 -11.85 12.85
CA GLY A 38 2.59 -13.08 13.12
C GLY A 38 2.24 -13.91 11.87
N GLY A 39 2.95 -13.72 10.75
CA GLY A 39 2.65 -14.37 9.47
C GLY A 39 1.53 -13.71 8.66
N SER A 40 0.97 -12.59 9.11
CA SER A 40 -0.07 -11.85 8.40
C SER A 40 0.53 -10.79 7.47
N TYR A 41 0.09 -10.82 6.21
CA TYR A 41 0.50 -9.86 5.18
C TYR A 41 -0.72 -9.34 4.45
N TRP A 42 -0.70 -8.05 4.10
CA TRP A 42 -1.65 -7.49 3.13
C TRP A 42 -0.94 -7.18 1.83
N LEU A 43 -1.65 -7.39 0.72
CA LEU A 43 -1.25 -6.97 -0.61
C LEU A 43 -2.28 -5.94 -1.08
N MET A 44 -1.82 -4.71 -1.29
CA MET A 44 -2.65 -3.63 -1.78
C MET A 44 -2.27 -3.30 -3.22
N GLY A 45 -3.27 -3.19 -4.08
CA GLY A 45 -3.12 -2.82 -5.48
C GLY A 45 -4.34 -2.08 -5.99
N SER A 46 -4.43 -1.91 -7.30
CA SER A 46 -5.59 -1.27 -7.92
C SER A 46 -6.86 -2.11 -7.72
N TYR A 47 -7.91 -1.53 -7.13
CA TYR A 47 -9.17 -2.22 -6.83
C TYR A 47 -9.78 -2.93 -8.05
N TYR A 48 -9.77 -2.29 -9.22
CA TYR A 48 -10.34 -2.87 -10.44
C TYR A 48 -9.57 -4.09 -10.97
N LEU A 49 -8.40 -4.42 -10.40
CA LEU A 49 -7.63 -5.63 -10.71
C LEU A 49 -7.83 -6.75 -9.68
N ARG A 50 -8.74 -6.59 -8.70
CA ARG A 50 -8.98 -7.57 -7.63
C ARG A 50 -9.11 -9.00 -8.16
N GLU A 51 -10.00 -9.23 -9.12
CA GLU A 51 -10.25 -10.55 -9.72
C GLU A 51 -9.04 -11.09 -10.47
N PHE A 52 -8.31 -10.20 -11.14
CA PHE A 52 -7.10 -10.57 -11.87
C PHE A 52 -6.00 -11.06 -10.90
N HIS A 53 -5.79 -10.35 -9.78
CA HIS A 53 -4.84 -10.75 -8.75
C HIS A 53 -5.31 -12.00 -7.98
N MET A 54 -6.60 -12.12 -7.64
CA MET A 54 -7.13 -13.30 -6.95
C MET A 54 -6.92 -14.58 -7.76
N ARG A 55 -7.22 -14.56 -9.06
CA ARG A 55 -6.92 -15.70 -9.95
C ARG A 55 -5.42 -16.04 -9.99
N TRP A 56 -4.55 -15.03 -9.90
CA TRP A 56 -3.11 -15.25 -9.82
C TRP A 56 -2.71 -15.92 -8.50
N PHE A 57 -3.28 -15.50 -7.38
CA PHE A 57 -3.03 -16.11 -6.08
C PHE A 57 -3.57 -17.53 -5.98
N GLU A 58 -4.79 -17.79 -6.46
CA GLU A 58 -5.41 -19.13 -6.49
C GLU A 58 -4.58 -20.12 -7.33
N SER A 59 -4.13 -19.69 -8.51
CA SER A 59 -3.29 -20.53 -9.38
C SER A 59 -1.89 -20.82 -8.82
N HIS A 60 -1.48 -20.10 -7.78
CA HIS A 60 -0.19 -20.28 -7.11
C HIS A 60 -0.36 -20.51 -5.60
N ALA A 61 -1.53 -21.01 -5.18
CA ALA A 61 -1.81 -21.31 -3.78
C ALA A 61 -0.75 -22.27 -3.23
N ALA A 62 -0.30 -22.01 -2.01
CA ALA A 62 0.62 -22.85 -1.29
C ALA A 62 -0.10 -23.51 -0.12
N GLU A 63 0.32 -24.73 0.23
CA GLU A 63 -0.22 -25.43 1.39
C GLU A 63 -0.01 -24.62 2.68
N GLY A 64 -1.03 -24.58 3.54
CA GLY A 64 -1.00 -23.81 4.79
C GLY A 64 -1.14 -22.30 4.64
N VAL A 65 -1.45 -21.78 3.44
CA VAL A 65 -1.69 -20.36 3.19
C VAL A 65 -3.16 -20.13 2.84
N THR A 66 -3.79 -19.18 3.52
CA THR A 66 -5.11 -18.64 3.15
C THR A 66 -4.95 -17.26 2.50
N VAL A 67 -5.80 -16.97 1.53
CA VAL A 67 -5.87 -15.66 0.87
C VAL A 67 -7.32 -15.21 0.90
N ASP A 68 -7.57 -14.09 1.57
CA ASP A 68 -8.89 -13.50 1.72
C ASP A 68 -8.94 -12.15 0.99
N ASP A 69 -9.99 -11.91 0.20
CA ASP A 69 -10.24 -10.61 -0.41
C ASP A 69 -10.87 -9.67 0.62
N LEU A 70 -10.10 -8.67 1.06
CA LEU A 70 -10.54 -7.68 2.04
C LEU A 70 -11.14 -6.42 1.39
N SER A 71 -11.19 -6.34 0.06
CA SER A 71 -11.50 -5.11 -0.68
C SER A 71 -12.85 -4.49 -0.34
N ASP A 72 -13.85 -5.33 -0.02
CA ASP A 72 -15.21 -4.89 0.30
C ASP A 72 -15.47 -4.75 1.81
N THR A 73 -14.51 -5.16 2.66
CA THR A 73 -14.64 -5.12 4.13
C THR A 73 -13.75 -4.06 4.78
N MET A 74 -12.71 -3.62 4.07
CA MET A 74 -11.76 -2.61 4.50
C MET A 74 -11.75 -1.43 3.53
N SER A 75 -11.79 -0.21 4.06
CA SER A 75 -11.61 1.03 3.28
C SER A 75 -10.76 2.02 4.07
N GLY A 76 -10.45 3.19 3.52
CA GLY A 76 -9.58 4.12 4.21
C GLY A 76 -9.36 5.44 3.48
N PHE A 77 -8.50 6.24 4.09
CA PHE A 77 -8.09 7.52 3.55
C PHE A 77 -6.57 7.59 3.46
N LEU A 78 -6.10 8.31 2.43
CA LEU A 78 -4.74 8.82 2.39
C LEU A 78 -4.73 10.20 3.06
N LEU A 79 -4.14 10.32 4.22
CA LEU A 79 -3.85 11.60 4.86
C LEU A 79 -2.47 12.07 4.40
N THR A 80 -2.40 13.06 3.52
CA THR A 80 -1.14 13.49 2.90
C THR A 80 -0.96 15.02 2.95
N GLY A 81 0.29 15.45 3.07
CA GLY A 81 0.71 16.85 3.11
C GLY A 81 1.62 17.17 4.30
N PRO A 82 2.16 18.39 4.37
CA PRO A 82 3.11 18.78 5.42
C PRO A 82 2.54 18.67 6.84
N ASN A 83 1.23 18.91 6.99
CA ASN A 83 0.53 18.81 8.28
C ASN A 83 -0.02 17.40 8.59
N ALA A 84 0.17 16.41 7.71
CA ALA A 84 -0.42 15.08 7.86
C ALA A 84 -0.06 14.43 9.20
N ARG A 85 1.20 14.54 9.65
CA ARG A 85 1.61 13.98 10.95
C ARG A 85 0.98 14.72 12.12
N LYS A 86 0.94 16.06 12.07
CA LYS A 86 0.33 16.88 13.13
C LYS A 86 -1.17 16.55 13.29
N ILE A 87 -1.87 16.30 12.19
CA ILE A 87 -3.27 15.84 12.21
C ILE A 87 -3.36 14.44 12.84
N LEU A 88 -2.51 13.50 12.41
CA LEU A 88 -2.50 12.15 12.96
C LEU A 88 -2.19 12.12 14.46
N GLU A 89 -1.23 12.93 14.92
CA GLU A 89 -0.88 13.07 16.35
C GLU A 89 -2.04 13.56 17.21
N ARG A 90 -2.99 14.32 16.64
CA ARG A 90 -4.18 14.80 17.35
C ARG A 90 -5.27 13.73 17.46
N THR A 91 -5.22 12.69 16.64
CA THR A 91 -6.25 11.65 16.59
C THR A 91 -5.86 10.38 17.35
N THR A 92 -4.63 10.27 17.86
CA THR A 92 -4.18 9.07 18.58
C THR A 92 -3.32 9.41 19.78
N HIS A 93 -3.36 8.55 20.80
CA HIS A 93 -2.42 8.61 21.94
C HIS A 93 -1.14 7.80 21.70
N GLN A 94 -1.10 7.01 20.63
CA GLN A 94 0.06 6.19 20.28
C GLN A 94 1.15 7.05 19.62
N ASP A 95 2.42 6.66 19.80
CA ASP A 95 3.55 7.36 19.18
C ASP A 95 3.55 7.17 17.66
N VAL A 96 3.20 8.24 16.94
CA VAL A 96 3.26 8.34 15.49
C VAL A 96 4.37 9.28 15.03
N SER A 97 5.42 9.48 15.84
CA SER A 97 6.58 10.27 15.47
C SER A 97 7.35 9.67 14.28
N GLY A 98 8.28 10.44 13.71
CA GLY A 98 9.13 9.96 12.62
C GLY A 98 10.02 8.77 13.02
N ALA A 99 10.33 8.62 14.31
CA ALA A 99 11.14 7.53 14.84
C ALA A 99 10.33 6.25 15.06
N ALA A 100 9.12 6.37 15.62
CA ALA A 100 8.22 5.23 15.85
C ALA A 100 7.56 4.74 14.55
N LEU A 101 7.18 5.67 13.66
CA LEU A 101 6.57 5.37 12.36
C LEU A 101 7.42 5.98 11.22
N PRO A 102 8.61 5.39 10.94
CA PRO A 102 9.49 5.82 9.85
C PRO A 102 8.86 5.51 8.48
N PHE A 103 9.44 6.04 7.40
CA PHE A 103 8.94 5.78 6.04
C PHE A 103 8.85 4.28 5.77
N MET A 104 7.74 3.82 5.18
CA MET A 104 7.40 2.41 4.97
C MET A 104 7.30 1.57 6.25
N ALA A 105 7.04 2.17 7.40
CA ALA A 105 6.57 1.45 8.58
C ALA A 105 5.05 1.38 8.61
N CYS A 106 4.52 0.32 9.21
CA CYS A 106 3.10 0.10 9.37
C CYS A 106 2.78 -0.54 10.73
N GLY A 107 1.57 -0.30 11.24
CA GLY A 107 1.10 -0.86 12.50
C GLY A 107 -0.41 -0.69 12.69
N THR A 108 -0.90 -1.14 13.85
CA THR A 108 -2.29 -0.92 14.27
C THR A 108 -2.34 0.25 15.24
N PHE A 109 -3.24 1.19 14.99
CA PHE A 109 -3.41 2.42 15.77
C PHE A 109 -4.88 2.70 16.04
N ASP A 110 -5.18 3.20 17.22
CA ASP A 110 -6.49 3.74 17.56
C ASP A 110 -6.54 5.22 17.13
N ILE A 111 -7.34 5.49 16.11
CA ILE A 111 -7.57 6.81 15.52
C ILE A 111 -8.96 7.28 15.97
N GLY A 112 -8.99 8.12 17.01
CA GLY A 112 -10.21 8.40 17.76
C GLY A 112 -10.76 7.10 18.34
N MET A 113 -11.99 6.74 17.95
CA MET A 113 -12.63 5.48 18.34
C MET A 113 -12.45 4.36 17.31
N VAL A 114 -11.63 4.57 16.27
CA VAL A 114 -11.44 3.62 15.16
C VAL A 114 -10.10 2.90 15.31
N GLN A 115 -10.12 1.59 15.52
CA GLN A 115 -8.91 0.79 15.36
C GLN A 115 -8.60 0.63 13.86
N ALA A 116 -7.47 1.18 13.44
CA ALA A 116 -7.05 1.27 12.05
C ALA A 116 -5.68 0.62 11.81
N ARG A 117 -5.48 0.12 10.59
CA ARG A 117 -4.15 -0.18 10.05
C ARG A 117 -3.58 1.09 9.45
N VAL A 118 -2.45 1.54 9.96
CA VAL A 118 -1.79 2.76 9.49
C VAL A 118 -0.43 2.41 8.93
N ALA A 119 -0.12 2.96 7.76
CA ALA A 119 1.20 2.84 7.16
C ALA A 119 1.70 4.18 6.65
N ARG A 120 2.98 4.48 6.86
CA ARG A 120 3.59 5.72 6.37
C ARG A 120 4.12 5.56 4.95
N LEU A 121 3.24 5.82 3.99
CA LEU A 121 3.51 5.95 2.57
C LEU A 121 2.46 6.86 1.93
N SER A 122 2.75 7.38 0.74
CA SER A 122 1.82 8.22 -0.01
C SER A 122 2.12 8.23 -1.50
N ILE A 123 1.09 8.03 -2.32
CA ILE A 123 1.18 8.15 -3.78
C ILE A 123 1.38 9.61 -4.24
N SER A 124 1.13 10.61 -3.39
CA SER A 124 1.42 12.01 -3.72
C SER A 124 2.93 12.33 -3.68
N GLY A 125 3.73 11.44 -3.07
CA GLY A 125 5.14 11.64 -2.76
C GLY A 125 5.44 12.63 -1.63
N GLU A 126 4.42 13.23 -1.03
CA GLU A 126 4.57 14.02 0.20
C GLU A 126 4.55 13.13 1.43
N LEU A 127 4.81 13.72 2.61
CA LEU A 127 4.53 13.03 3.88
C LEU A 127 3.06 12.61 3.89
N GLY A 128 2.80 11.32 4.11
CA GLY A 128 1.44 10.83 4.23
C GLY A 128 1.33 9.46 4.88
N PHE A 129 0.09 9.13 5.19
CA PHE A 129 -0.32 7.92 5.88
C PHE A 129 -1.54 7.34 5.19
N GLU A 130 -1.44 6.07 4.80
CA GLU A 130 -2.60 5.27 4.43
C GLU A 130 -3.21 4.73 5.72
N ILE A 131 -4.48 5.07 5.96
CA ILE A 131 -5.22 4.69 7.16
C ILE A 131 -6.41 3.84 6.71
N SER A 132 -6.34 2.53 6.95
CA SER A 132 -7.39 1.57 6.61
C SER A 132 -8.16 1.13 7.84
N CYS A 133 -9.49 1.09 7.76
CA CYS A 133 -10.41 0.66 8.81
C CYS A 133 -11.55 -0.20 8.23
N PRO A 134 -12.30 -0.94 9.06
CA PRO A 134 -13.51 -1.60 8.59
C PRO A 134 -14.46 -0.60 7.92
N VAL A 135 -15.09 -1.00 6.82
CA VAL A 135 -15.98 -0.12 6.04
C VAL A 135 -17.08 0.54 6.89
N THR A 136 -17.53 -0.13 7.94
CA THR A 136 -18.53 0.38 8.89
C THR A 136 -18.04 1.57 9.72
N MET A 137 -16.73 1.76 9.85
CA MET A 137 -16.09 2.85 10.60
C MET A 137 -15.60 3.98 9.70
N HIS A 138 -15.78 3.87 8.37
CA HIS A 138 -15.22 4.80 7.40
C HIS A 138 -15.71 6.25 7.61
N ALA A 139 -17.00 6.43 7.87
CA ALA A 139 -17.57 7.75 8.17
C ALA A 139 -16.98 8.36 9.45
N THR A 140 -16.89 7.56 10.52
CA THR A 140 -16.29 7.98 11.79
C THR A 140 -14.82 8.36 11.63
N LEU A 141 -14.05 7.59 10.86
CA LEU A 141 -12.66 7.92 10.55
C LEU A 141 -12.56 9.27 9.82
N ARG A 142 -13.42 9.49 8.82
CA ARG A 142 -13.47 10.75 8.07
C ARG A 142 -13.73 11.95 8.98
N GLU A 143 -14.78 11.87 9.80
CA GLU A 143 -15.16 12.94 10.74
C GLU A 143 -14.04 13.23 11.75
N THR A 144 -13.41 12.17 12.26
CA THR A 144 -12.27 12.29 13.20
C THR A 144 -11.10 13.04 12.56
N LEU A 145 -10.75 12.71 11.32
CA LEU A 145 -9.65 13.37 10.60
C LEU A 145 -9.98 14.83 10.27
N LEU A 146 -11.20 15.10 9.79
CA LEU A 146 -11.65 16.46 9.45
C LEU A 146 -11.65 17.37 10.68
N ALA A 147 -12.20 16.91 11.80
CA ALA A 147 -12.20 17.68 13.05
C ALA A 147 -10.76 17.97 13.54
N ALA A 148 -9.87 16.98 13.47
CA ALA A 148 -8.47 17.16 13.89
C ALA A 148 -7.66 18.10 12.97
N GLY A 149 -8.12 18.33 11.74
CA GLY A 149 -7.45 19.15 10.73
C GLY A 149 -8.07 20.51 10.45
N GLU A 150 -9.13 20.89 11.17
CA GLU A 150 -9.94 22.10 10.92
C GLU A 150 -9.09 23.39 10.88
N ASP A 151 -8.20 23.59 11.86
CA ASP A 151 -7.27 24.72 11.95
C ASP A 151 -5.95 24.52 11.18
N LEU A 152 -5.79 23.38 10.48
CA LEU A 152 -4.57 23.02 9.74
C LEU A 152 -4.75 23.05 8.22
N GLY A 153 -5.90 23.54 7.75
CA GLY A 153 -6.23 23.67 6.33
C GLY A 153 -6.45 22.32 5.65
N LEU A 154 -6.91 21.31 6.41
CA LEU A 154 -7.23 20.01 5.82
C LEU A 154 -8.37 20.17 4.81
N ALA A 155 -8.17 19.63 3.61
CA ALA A 155 -9.16 19.61 2.55
C ALA A 155 -9.22 18.23 1.91
N GLU A 156 -10.42 17.83 1.50
CA GLU A 156 -10.61 16.59 0.76
C GLU A 156 -10.23 16.79 -0.70
N ILE A 157 -9.51 15.81 -1.24
CA ILE A 157 -9.10 15.81 -2.64
C ILE A 157 -9.52 14.50 -3.31
N GLY A 158 -9.87 14.59 -4.59
CA GLY A 158 -10.21 13.43 -5.41
C GLY A 158 -9.02 12.88 -6.20
N TYR A 159 -9.29 11.84 -6.99
CA TYR A 159 -8.29 11.16 -7.80
C TYR A 159 -7.62 12.05 -8.86
N TYR A 160 -8.26 13.10 -9.36
CA TYR A 160 -7.61 14.00 -10.35
C TYR A 160 -6.47 14.82 -9.72
N ALA A 161 -6.64 15.30 -8.49
CA ALA A 161 -5.56 15.96 -7.76
C ALA A 161 -4.43 14.97 -7.45
N LEU A 162 -4.76 13.77 -6.97
CA LEU A 162 -3.75 12.72 -6.75
C LEU A 162 -3.03 12.31 -8.03
N ASN A 163 -3.72 12.26 -9.16
CA ASN A 163 -3.12 11.94 -10.45
C ASN A 163 -2.15 13.04 -10.91
N ALA A 164 -2.41 14.32 -10.61
CA ALA A 164 -1.44 15.38 -10.88
C ALA A 164 -0.19 15.23 -9.98
N LEU A 165 -0.39 15.07 -8.67
CA LEU A 165 0.70 14.94 -7.70
C LEU A 165 1.63 13.75 -8.00
N ARG A 166 1.06 12.57 -8.26
CA ARG A 166 1.85 11.37 -8.54
C ARG A 166 2.69 11.49 -9.81
N LEU A 167 2.21 12.23 -10.81
CA LEU A 167 2.93 12.48 -12.07
C LEU A 167 4.18 13.33 -11.83
N GLU A 168 4.09 14.36 -10.98
CA GLU A 168 5.26 15.18 -10.61
C GLU A 168 6.38 14.36 -9.96
N LYS A 169 6.02 13.24 -9.29
CA LYS A 169 6.96 12.32 -8.64
C LYS A 169 7.37 11.15 -9.53
N SER A 170 6.86 11.08 -10.77
CA SER A 170 7.09 9.98 -11.70
C SER A 170 6.65 8.61 -11.15
N PHE A 171 5.56 8.58 -10.37
CA PHE A 171 4.98 7.32 -9.91
C PHE A 171 4.00 6.80 -10.96
N GLY A 172 4.30 5.63 -11.53
CA GLY A 172 3.41 4.97 -12.47
C GLY A 172 2.19 4.36 -11.79
N ILE A 173 1.14 4.13 -12.56
CA ILE A 173 -0.03 3.35 -12.14
C ILE A 173 -0.37 2.28 -13.17
N TRP A 174 -1.06 1.24 -12.72
CA TRP A 174 -1.62 0.24 -13.62
C TRP A 174 -2.61 0.84 -14.64
N SER A 175 -2.66 0.25 -15.83
CA SER A 175 -3.42 0.70 -17.01
C SER A 175 -2.94 2.01 -17.64
N ARG A 176 -1.83 2.58 -17.16
CA ARG A 176 -1.13 3.72 -17.77
C ARG A 176 0.31 3.33 -18.03
N GLU A 177 1.20 3.58 -17.07
CA GLU A 177 2.63 3.25 -17.19
C GLU A 177 2.88 1.75 -16.98
N PHE A 178 2.05 1.07 -16.19
CA PHE A 178 2.20 -0.36 -15.91
C PHE A 178 1.08 -1.16 -16.57
N THR A 179 1.47 -2.21 -17.31
CA THR A 179 0.56 -3.19 -17.89
C THR A 179 1.28 -4.53 -18.02
N GLN A 180 0.55 -5.60 -18.32
CA GLN A 180 1.14 -6.91 -18.64
C GLN A 180 1.99 -6.90 -19.91
N GLY A 181 1.95 -5.82 -20.70
CA GLY A 181 2.78 -5.65 -21.88
C GLY A 181 4.22 -5.28 -21.57
N TYR A 182 4.55 -4.85 -20.34
CA TYR A 182 5.87 -4.31 -20.02
C TYR A 182 6.65 -5.17 -19.03
N THR A 183 7.96 -5.14 -19.17
CA THR A 183 8.89 -5.65 -18.16
C THR A 183 9.16 -4.57 -17.09
N PRO A 184 9.67 -4.97 -15.92
CA PRO A 184 10.08 -4.02 -14.88
C PRO A 184 11.13 -3.01 -15.34
N GLY A 185 12.09 -3.43 -16.17
CA GLY A 185 13.12 -2.54 -16.71
C GLY A 185 12.58 -1.48 -17.67
N GLN A 186 11.50 -1.78 -18.39
CA GLN A 186 10.82 -0.80 -19.27
C GLN A 186 10.02 0.25 -18.48
N THR A 187 9.72 -0.02 -17.21
CA THR A 187 8.83 0.80 -16.38
C THR A 187 9.53 1.42 -15.17
N GLY A 188 10.81 1.08 -14.95
CA GLY A 188 11.60 1.52 -13.80
C GLY A 188 11.23 0.82 -12.48
N LEU A 189 10.38 -0.23 -12.52
CA LEU A 189 10.04 -1.06 -11.35
C LEU A 189 11.12 -2.09 -11.02
N ASP A 190 12.07 -2.31 -11.91
CA ASP A 190 13.26 -3.15 -11.70
C ASP A 190 14.06 -2.76 -10.46
N ARG A 191 14.08 -1.47 -10.09
CA ARG A 191 14.71 -0.98 -8.85
C ARG A 191 14.12 -1.62 -7.57
N PHE A 192 12.90 -2.14 -7.64
CA PHE A 192 12.23 -2.81 -6.51
C PHE A 192 12.33 -4.33 -6.57
N ILE A 193 13.02 -4.87 -7.58
CA ILE A 193 13.24 -6.31 -7.74
C ILE A 193 14.50 -6.74 -6.99
N ALA A 194 14.36 -7.84 -6.26
CA ALA A 194 15.47 -8.49 -5.58
C ALA A 194 16.13 -9.52 -6.50
N PHE A 195 16.88 -9.10 -7.53
CA PHE A 195 17.48 -10.03 -8.51
C PHE A 195 18.37 -11.13 -7.90
N GLY A 196 19.00 -10.85 -6.74
CA GLY A 196 19.79 -11.82 -5.99
C GLY A 196 18.97 -12.91 -5.28
N LYS A 197 17.64 -12.75 -5.19
CA LYS A 197 16.73 -13.74 -4.62
C LYS A 197 16.43 -14.82 -5.66
N SER A 198 16.55 -16.07 -5.26
CA SER A 198 16.20 -17.21 -6.10
C SER A 198 14.72 -17.58 -5.97
N GLY A 199 14.17 -18.18 -7.02
CA GLY A 199 12.89 -18.89 -6.96
C GLY A 199 11.62 -18.05 -7.05
N PHE A 200 11.69 -16.73 -7.29
CA PHE A 200 10.48 -15.97 -7.63
C PHE A 200 10.09 -16.14 -9.10
N ILE A 201 8.78 -16.08 -9.38
CA ILE A 201 8.25 -16.26 -10.74
C ILE A 201 8.74 -15.14 -11.65
N GLY A 202 9.20 -15.50 -12.86
CA GLY A 202 9.70 -14.54 -13.85
C GLY A 202 11.15 -14.13 -13.67
N ARG A 203 11.89 -14.73 -12.72
CA ARG A 203 13.30 -14.40 -12.46
C ARG A 203 14.25 -14.73 -13.62
N GLU A 204 14.00 -15.82 -14.34
CA GLU A 204 14.91 -16.34 -15.39
C GLU A 204 14.70 -15.69 -16.75
N ALA A 205 13.58 -14.97 -16.94
CA ALA A 205 13.24 -14.26 -18.17
C ALA A 205 13.89 -12.87 -18.21
#